data_AF-A0A8H9M1N1-F1
#
_entry.id   AF-A0A8H9M1N1-F1
#
_cell.length_a   1.000
_cell.length_b   1.000
_cell.length_c   1.000
_cell.angle_alpha   90.00
_cell.angle_beta   90.00
_cell.angle_gamma   90.00
#
_symmetry.space_group_name_H-M   'P 1'
#
loop_
_entity.id
_entity.type
_entity.pdbx_description
1 polymer ?
#
loop_
_entity_poly.entity_id
_entity_poly.type
_entity_poly.pdbx_seq_one_letter_code
_entity_poly.pdbx_strand_id
1 'polypeptide(L)'
;MISGSLRTNTPAGRKYANEESVRQAVEDGSLAIIGAWAELPPELDKKSNAAEFHKAQIEDQEGEEVDIPLGRHDGQTFKVPSLISSVYALCSNFTENLTKYFFFPKSQFPVLLRDALVDAEKANEDYFKKELLYYGRIKKFTRLSSRNVIRLENEKFDEFNVFTYPEHDERRHIDKTSIGKTLIVHGALKEHGNEPRIMVELWGQYGLFDAECGIHSLSQARI
;
A
#
# COMPACT_ATOMS: atom_id res chain seq x y z
N MET A 1 -23.02 -8.92 32.71
CA MET A 1 -22.24 -7.96 31.91
C MET A 1 -21.31 -8.78 31.03
N ILE A 2 -21.51 -8.72 29.72
CA ILE A 2 -20.75 -9.53 28.75
C ILE A 2 -19.46 -8.76 28.44
N SER A 3 -18.31 -9.33 28.82
CA SER A 3 -16.99 -8.83 28.45
C SER A 3 -16.68 -9.27 27.01
N GLY A 4 -16.80 -8.33 26.06
CA GLY A 4 -16.46 -8.54 24.66
C GLY A 4 -14.99 -8.21 24.41
N SER A 5 -14.12 -9.22 24.51
CA SER A 5 -12.73 -9.12 24.05
C SER A 5 -12.71 -9.09 22.53
N LEU A 6 -12.53 -7.90 21.94
CA LEU A 6 -12.19 -7.74 20.52
C LEU A 6 -10.81 -8.36 20.28
N ARG A 7 -10.80 -9.59 19.76
CA ARG A 7 -9.58 -10.24 19.26
C ARG A 7 -9.20 -9.55 17.95
N THR A 8 -8.21 -8.67 18.00
CA THR A 8 -7.48 -8.24 16.80
C THR A 8 -6.85 -9.47 16.18
N ASN A 9 -7.42 -9.96 15.08
CA ASN A 9 -6.87 -11.10 14.36
C ASN A 9 -5.62 -10.60 13.63
N THR A 10 -4.47 -10.66 14.28
CA THR A 10 -3.18 -10.38 13.63
C THR A 10 -3.01 -11.41 12.51
N PRO A 11 -2.77 -10.99 11.26
CA PRO A 11 -2.55 -11.92 10.16
C PRO A 11 -1.41 -12.88 10.51
N ALA A 12 -1.65 -14.19 10.38
CA ALA A 12 -0.60 -15.18 10.58
C ALA A 12 0.36 -15.11 9.38
N GLY A 13 1.46 -14.38 9.52
CA GLY A 13 2.49 -14.27 8.47
C GLY A 13 3.08 -15.64 8.11
N ARG A 14 3.45 -15.82 6.83
CA ARG A 14 4.04 -17.08 6.34
C ARG A 14 5.52 -17.15 6.67
N LYS A 15 5.99 -18.24 7.29
CA LYS A 15 7.42 -18.46 7.53
C LYS A 15 8.00 -19.32 6.41
N TYR A 16 9.11 -18.87 5.82
CA TYR A 16 9.90 -19.65 4.86
C TYR A 16 11.02 -20.42 5.56
N ALA A 17 11.34 -21.61 5.07
CA ALA A 17 12.23 -22.55 5.76
C ALA A 17 13.72 -22.27 5.48
N ASN A 18 14.03 -21.74 4.29
CA ASN A 18 15.39 -21.44 3.82
C ASN A 18 15.35 -20.44 2.64
N GLU A 19 16.52 -19.95 2.24
CA GLU A 19 16.70 -19.03 1.09
C GLU A 19 16.09 -19.58 -0.20
N GLU A 20 16.35 -20.86 -0.51
CA GLU A 20 15.85 -21.50 -1.75
C GLU A 20 14.32 -21.44 -1.84
N SER A 21 13.62 -21.68 -0.73
CA SER A 21 12.16 -21.59 -0.68
C SER A 21 11.62 -20.18 -0.86
N VAL A 22 12.41 -19.15 -0.52
CA VAL A 22 12.03 -17.76 -0.80
C VAL A 22 12.29 -17.43 -2.24
N ARG A 23 13.47 -17.80 -2.77
CA ARG A 23 13.82 -17.57 -4.19
C ARG A 23 12.79 -18.23 -5.11
N GLN A 24 12.44 -19.48 -4.84
CA GLN A 24 11.39 -20.18 -5.56
C GLN A 24 10.03 -19.46 -5.47
N ALA A 25 9.67 -18.92 -4.31
CA ALA A 25 8.40 -18.19 -4.14
C ALA A 25 8.39 -16.82 -4.85
N VAL A 26 9.56 -16.19 -5.02
CA VAL A 26 9.72 -14.99 -5.83
C VAL A 26 9.64 -15.34 -7.31
N GLU A 27 10.34 -16.40 -7.74
CA GLU A 27 10.35 -16.89 -9.12
C GLU A 27 8.96 -17.38 -9.59
N ASP A 28 8.21 -18.06 -8.72
CA ASP A 28 6.85 -18.55 -9.02
C ASP A 28 5.77 -17.47 -8.88
N GLY A 29 6.14 -16.26 -8.44
CA GLY A 29 5.25 -15.12 -8.28
C GLY A 29 4.27 -15.23 -7.10
N SER A 30 4.46 -16.18 -6.18
CA SER A 30 3.64 -16.31 -4.96
C SER A 30 4.07 -15.38 -3.82
N LEU A 31 5.27 -14.81 -3.92
CA LEU A 31 5.83 -13.81 -3.01
C LEU A 31 6.38 -12.61 -3.78
N ALA A 32 5.97 -11.41 -3.37
CA ALA A 32 6.57 -10.16 -3.80
C ALA A 32 7.24 -9.43 -2.63
N ILE A 33 8.28 -8.67 -2.93
CA ILE A 33 9.09 -7.96 -1.94
C ILE A 33 9.07 -6.48 -2.27
N ILE A 34 8.75 -5.69 -1.25
CA ILE A 34 8.76 -4.22 -1.29
C ILE A 34 9.84 -3.78 -0.29
N GLY A 35 11.06 -3.57 -0.77
CA GLY A 35 12.17 -3.12 0.08
C GLY A 35 12.00 -1.69 0.57
N ALA A 36 11.71 -0.81 -0.38
CA ALA A 36 11.41 0.59 -0.14
C ALA A 36 10.38 1.08 -1.17
N TRP A 37 9.67 2.15 -0.82
CA TRP A 37 8.82 2.85 -1.77
C TRP A 37 9.68 3.78 -2.62
N ALA A 38 9.38 3.88 -3.91
CA ALA A 38 10.04 4.79 -4.83
C ALA A 38 9.93 6.23 -4.30
N GLU A 39 11.07 6.90 -4.15
CA GLU A 39 11.10 8.28 -3.67
C GLU A 39 10.56 9.24 -4.72
N LEU A 40 11.03 9.05 -5.96
CA LEU A 40 10.70 9.87 -7.11
C LEU A 40 9.85 9.10 -8.11
N PRO A 41 9.05 9.81 -8.92
CA PRO A 41 8.39 9.22 -10.07
C PRO A 41 9.40 8.66 -11.08
N PRO A 42 9.06 7.58 -11.81
CA PRO A 42 9.93 7.07 -12.86
C PRO A 42 10.23 8.17 -13.89
N GLU A 43 11.47 8.18 -14.36
CA GLU A 43 11.85 9.01 -15.49
C GLU A 43 11.08 8.51 -16.72
N LEU A 44 10.34 9.43 -17.34
CA LEU A 44 9.63 9.15 -18.57
C LEU A 44 10.03 10.24 -19.55
N ASP A 45 10.32 9.81 -20.77
CA ASP A 45 10.50 10.74 -21.86
C ASP A 45 9.24 11.61 -21.97
N LYS A 46 9.39 12.92 -22.21
CA LYS A 46 8.28 13.88 -22.25
C LYS A 46 7.20 13.58 -23.32
N LYS A 47 7.36 12.52 -24.10
CA LYS A 47 6.44 12.02 -25.13
C LYS A 47 5.66 10.77 -24.70
N SER A 48 5.94 10.21 -23.52
CA SER A 48 5.32 8.97 -23.09
C SER A 48 3.82 9.15 -22.85
N ASN A 49 3.05 8.21 -23.40
CA ASN A 49 1.61 8.16 -23.18
C ASN A 49 1.30 7.48 -21.81
N ALA A 50 0.03 7.51 -21.40
CA ALA A 50 -0.40 6.90 -20.14
C ALA A 50 -0.02 5.42 -20.04
N ALA A 51 -0.04 4.66 -21.14
CA ALA A 51 0.30 3.24 -21.15
C ALA A 51 1.80 2.99 -20.87
N GLU A 52 2.70 3.82 -21.40
CA GLU A 52 4.13 3.77 -21.10
C GLU A 52 4.43 4.19 -19.65
N PHE A 53 3.72 5.19 -19.14
CA PHE A 53 3.78 5.57 -17.72
C PHE A 53 3.35 4.42 -16.81
N HIS A 54 2.28 3.70 -17.16
CA HIS A 54 1.82 2.54 -16.42
C HIS A 54 2.84 1.40 -16.41
N LYS A 55 3.48 1.09 -17.54
CA LYS A 55 4.54 0.07 -17.61
C LYS A 55 5.76 0.42 -16.75
N ALA A 56 6.24 1.66 -16.85
CA ALA A 56 7.39 2.13 -16.08
C ALA A 56 7.16 2.13 -14.55
N GLN A 57 5.90 2.16 -14.10
CA GLN A 57 5.58 1.99 -12.68
C GLN A 57 5.59 0.53 -12.21
N ILE A 58 5.38 -0.42 -13.11
CA ILE A 58 5.29 -1.87 -12.83
C ILE A 58 6.66 -2.53 -12.87
N GLU A 59 7.54 -2.09 -13.77
CA GLU A 59 8.83 -2.72 -14.04
C GLU A 59 9.98 -1.96 -13.35
N ASP A 60 10.37 -2.41 -12.16
CA ASP A 60 11.65 -2.06 -11.53
C ASP A 60 12.63 -3.24 -11.72
N GLN A 61 13.07 -3.46 -12.96
CA GLN A 61 13.85 -4.66 -13.32
C GLN A 61 15.26 -4.68 -12.71
N GLU A 62 15.73 -3.57 -12.15
CA GLU A 62 17.00 -3.43 -11.43
C GLU A 62 16.79 -3.09 -9.94
N GLY A 63 15.64 -3.45 -9.38
CA GLY A 63 15.30 -3.11 -8.00
C GLY A 63 16.38 -3.59 -7.01
N GLU A 64 16.76 -2.71 -6.09
CA GLU A 64 17.84 -2.97 -5.12
C GLU A 64 17.61 -4.27 -4.34
N GLU A 65 18.71 -4.96 -4.05
CA GLU A 65 18.68 -6.17 -3.25
C GLU A 65 18.30 -5.87 -1.79
N VAL A 66 17.18 -6.44 -1.35
CA VAL A 66 16.62 -6.23 -0.02
C VAL A 66 17.01 -7.38 0.91
N ASP A 67 17.44 -7.03 2.12
CA ASP A 67 17.69 -7.98 3.20
C ASP A 67 16.38 -8.46 3.84
N ILE A 68 16.06 -9.75 3.67
CA ILE A 68 14.86 -10.37 4.26
C ILE A 68 15.23 -11.26 5.44
N PRO A 69 14.55 -11.15 6.60
CA PRO A 69 14.79 -12.04 7.73
C PRO A 69 14.31 -13.47 7.42
N LEU A 70 15.21 -14.45 7.58
CA LEU A 70 14.82 -15.86 7.60
C LEU A 70 14.20 -16.18 8.97
N GLY A 71 13.02 -16.80 8.99
CA GLY A 71 12.24 -17.05 10.20
C GLY A 71 12.84 -18.02 11.24
N ARG A 72 14.14 -18.28 11.19
CA ARG A 72 14.90 -19.05 12.19
C ARG A 72 15.61 -18.13 13.18
N HIS A 73 15.90 -18.70 14.35
CA HIS A 73 16.44 -18.07 15.56
C HIS A 73 17.79 -17.33 15.42
N ASP A 74 18.29 -17.12 14.21
CA ASP A 74 19.71 -16.89 13.95
C ASP A 74 19.97 -15.47 13.40
N GLY A 75 18.91 -14.67 13.19
CA GLY A 75 19.03 -13.27 12.75
C GLY A 75 19.64 -13.08 11.35
N GLN A 76 19.76 -14.15 10.56
CA GLN A 76 20.34 -14.08 9.21
C GLN A 76 19.36 -13.44 8.24
N THR A 77 19.86 -12.43 7.52
CA THR A 77 19.20 -11.84 6.34
C THR A 77 19.85 -12.36 5.07
N PHE A 78 19.09 -12.37 3.97
CA PHE A 78 19.61 -12.66 2.64
C PHE A 78 18.98 -11.72 1.63
N LYS A 79 19.67 -11.54 0.50
CA LYS A 79 19.36 -10.55 -0.52
C LYS A 79 18.51 -11.14 -1.63
N VAL A 80 17.47 -10.41 -2.01
CA VAL A 80 16.58 -10.74 -3.12
C VAL A 80 16.13 -9.47 -3.83
N PRO A 81 15.85 -9.53 -5.14
CA PRO A 81 15.43 -8.36 -5.91
C PRO A 81 14.11 -7.78 -5.38
N SER A 82 14.05 -6.46 -5.22
CA SER A 82 12.78 -5.75 -4.99
C SER A 82 12.02 -5.67 -6.30
N LEU A 83 10.85 -6.33 -6.40
CA LEU A 83 10.07 -6.35 -7.65
C LEU A 83 9.02 -5.25 -7.73
N ILE A 84 8.66 -4.64 -6.60
CA ILE A 84 7.58 -3.65 -6.51
C ILE A 84 8.00 -2.50 -5.60
N SER A 85 8.07 -1.29 -6.16
CA SER A 85 8.42 -0.06 -5.44
C SER A 85 7.28 0.97 -5.38
N SER A 86 6.08 0.64 -5.88
CA SER A 86 4.91 1.52 -5.80
C SER A 86 3.60 0.79 -5.48
N VAL A 87 2.72 1.45 -4.72
CA VAL A 87 1.34 1.01 -4.47
C VAL A 87 0.58 0.85 -5.78
N TYR A 88 0.88 1.68 -6.78
CA TYR A 88 0.27 1.53 -8.11
C TYR A 88 0.61 0.18 -8.75
N ALA A 89 1.87 -0.27 -8.71
CA ALA A 89 2.27 -1.58 -9.21
C ALA A 89 1.64 -2.73 -8.41
N LEU A 90 1.45 -2.55 -7.10
CA LEU A 90 0.67 -3.50 -6.29
C LEU A 90 -0.78 -3.62 -6.77
N CYS A 91 -1.35 -2.55 -7.35
CA CYS A 91 -2.69 -2.52 -7.92
C CYS A 91 -2.80 -3.09 -9.34
N SER A 92 -1.70 -3.24 -10.09
CA SER A 92 -1.76 -3.51 -11.55
C SER A 92 -2.22 -4.91 -11.95
N ASN A 93 -2.41 -5.83 -10.99
CA ASN A 93 -3.11 -7.11 -11.13
C ASN A 93 -3.80 -7.47 -9.81
N PHE A 94 -4.55 -6.51 -9.26
CA PHE A 94 -4.99 -6.54 -7.87
C PHE A 94 -5.68 -7.84 -7.44
N THR A 95 -6.57 -8.40 -8.27
CA THR A 95 -7.24 -9.68 -7.98
C THR A 95 -6.28 -10.83 -7.76
N GLU A 96 -5.24 -10.96 -8.60
CA GLU A 96 -4.20 -11.96 -8.43
C GLU A 96 -3.32 -11.64 -7.22
N ASN A 97 -3.02 -10.35 -7.01
CA ASN A 97 -2.17 -9.91 -5.93
C ASN A 97 -2.82 -10.10 -4.55
N LEU A 98 -4.15 -10.12 -4.43
CA LEU A 98 -4.84 -10.35 -3.16
C LEU A 98 -4.49 -11.68 -2.49
N THR A 99 -4.13 -12.71 -3.27
CA THR A 99 -3.74 -14.04 -2.78
C THR A 99 -2.22 -14.25 -2.72
N LYS A 100 -1.43 -13.26 -3.16
CA LYS A 100 0.03 -13.27 -3.07
C LYS A 100 0.48 -12.76 -1.71
N TYR A 101 1.62 -13.28 -1.27
CA TYR A 101 2.30 -12.79 -0.09
C TYR A 101 3.18 -11.59 -0.44
N PHE A 102 3.26 -10.63 0.47
CA PHE A 102 4.10 -9.44 0.34
C PHE A 102 4.95 -9.26 1.59
N PHE A 103 6.25 -9.05 1.38
CA PHE A 103 7.11 -8.42 2.38
C PHE A 103 7.01 -6.90 2.23
N PHE A 104 6.31 -6.26 3.15
CA PHE A 104 6.25 -4.80 3.23
C PHE A 104 7.49 -4.22 3.92
N PRO A 105 7.85 -2.95 3.67
CA PRO A 105 8.95 -2.30 4.35
C PRO A 105 8.82 -2.42 5.87
N LYS A 106 9.91 -2.81 6.55
CA LYS A 106 9.97 -3.02 8.01
C LYS A 106 9.10 -4.16 8.56
N SER A 107 8.45 -4.95 7.71
CA SER A 107 7.73 -6.14 8.16
C SER A 107 8.70 -7.25 8.55
N GLN A 108 8.38 -7.99 9.61
CA GLN A 108 9.15 -9.17 10.03
C GLN A 108 8.78 -10.42 9.24
N PHE A 109 7.55 -10.47 8.71
CA PHE A 109 7.02 -11.64 8.02
C PHE A 109 6.24 -11.18 6.78
N PRO A 110 6.15 -12.02 5.75
CA PRO A 110 5.30 -11.77 4.61
C PRO A 110 3.84 -11.99 5.01
N VAL A 111 2.98 -11.11 4.52
CA VAL A 111 1.53 -11.11 4.77
C VAL A 111 0.79 -11.21 3.44
N LEU A 112 -0.37 -11.85 3.43
CA LEU A 112 -1.23 -11.79 2.26
C LEU A 112 -1.67 -10.35 2.03
N LEU A 113 -1.72 -9.91 0.77
CA LEU A 113 -2.13 -8.54 0.48
C LEU A 113 -3.52 -8.23 1.05
N ARG A 114 -4.47 -9.15 0.89
CA ARG A 114 -5.82 -9.00 1.44
C ARG A 114 -5.85 -8.78 2.96
N ASP A 115 -4.89 -9.37 3.69
CA ASP A 115 -4.81 -9.28 5.14
C ASP A 115 -4.05 -8.01 5.59
N ALA A 116 -3.25 -7.41 4.70
CA ALA A 116 -2.54 -6.16 4.94
C ALA A 116 -3.40 -4.92 4.70
N LEU A 117 -4.51 -5.06 3.96
CA LEU A 117 -5.42 -3.98 3.61
C LEU A 117 -6.32 -3.61 4.79
N VAL A 118 -6.37 -2.31 5.11
CA VAL A 118 -7.24 -1.73 6.12
C VAL A 118 -8.26 -0.82 5.45
N ASP A 119 -9.54 -1.09 5.72
CA ASP A 119 -10.64 -0.24 5.28
C ASP A 119 -10.58 1.10 6.04
N ALA A 120 -10.26 2.18 5.33
CA ALA A 120 -10.24 3.52 5.90
C ALA A 120 -11.63 3.96 6.34
N GLU A 121 -12.72 3.39 5.81
CA GLU A 121 -14.08 3.69 6.26
C GLU A 121 -14.31 3.26 7.72
N LYS A 122 -13.69 2.15 8.12
CA LYS A 122 -13.83 1.52 9.45
C LYS A 122 -12.67 1.79 10.40
N ALA A 123 -11.60 2.41 9.90
CA ALA A 123 -10.42 2.71 10.69
C ALA A 123 -10.81 3.59 11.90
N ASN A 124 -10.27 3.22 13.05
CA ASN A 124 -10.48 3.87 14.35
C ASN A 124 -9.14 4.06 15.08
N GLU A 125 -9.18 4.53 16.32
CA GLU A 125 -8.02 4.86 17.16
C GLU A 125 -7.11 3.64 17.41
N ASP A 126 -7.63 2.41 17.32
CA ASP A 126 -6.82 1.18 17.46
C ASP A 126 -5.78 1.05 16.33
N TYR A 127 -5.94 1.81 15.24
CA TYR A 127 -5.00 1.83 14.12
C TYR A 127 -3.94 2.92 14.24
N PHE A 128 -4.04 3.81 15.24
CA PHE A 128 -3.05 4.86 15.43
C PHE A 128 -1.66 4.29 15.67
N LYS A 129 -0.66 4.97 15.10
CA LYS A 129 0.77 4.62 15.06
C LYS A 129 1.10 3.34 14.27
N LYS A 130 0.11 2.67 13.68
CA LYS A 130 0.36 1.50 12.81
C LYS A 130 0.64 1.97 11.38
N GLU A 131 1.76 1.51 10.85
CA GLU A 131 2.17 1.66 9.45
C GLU A 131 1.57 0.50 8.65
N LEU A 132 0.49 0.77 7.91
CA LEU A 132 -0.33 -0.23 7.21
C LEU A 132 -0.74 0.29 5.83
N LEU A 133 -1.35 -0.59 5.04
CA LEU A 133 -1.91 -0.28 3.73
C LEU A 133 -3.41 0.03 3.87
N TYR A 134 -3.78 1.30 3.81
CA TYR A 134 -5.16 1.75 3.90
C TYR A 134 -5.78 1.92 2.52
N TYR A 135 -7.06 1.59 2.38
CA TYR A 135 -7.84 1.90 1.18
C TYR A 135 -9.14 2.60 1.55
N GLY A 136 -9.60 3.54 0.73
CA GLY A 136 -10.86 4.24 0.99
C GLY A 136 -11.31 5.10 -0.17
N ARG A 137 -12.61 5.42 -0.21
CA ARG A 137 -13.16 6.32 -1.23
C ARG A 137 -12.83 7.77 -0.92
N ILE A 138 -12.42 8.51 -1.95
CA ILE A 138 -12.11 9.94 -1.83
C ILE A 138 -13.42 10.73 -1.69
N LYS A 139 -13.62 11.32 -0.53
CA LYS A 139 -14.75 12.22 -0.21
C LYS A 139 -14.47 13.66 -0.64
N LYS A 140 -13.23 14.12 -0.55
CA LYS A 140 -12.85 15.51 -0.87
C LYS A 140 -11.39 15.61 -1.29
N PHE A 141 -11.11 16.54 -2.21
CA PHE A 141 -9.75 16.94 -2.58
C PHE A 141 -9.58 18.44 -2.36
N THR A 142 -8.53 18.82 -1.62
CA THR A 142 -8.17 20.23 -1.38
C THR A 142 -6.75 20.47 -1.88
N ARG A 143 -6.62 21.32 -2.89
CA ARG A 143 -5.32 21.75 -3.41
C ARG A 143 -4.74 22.84 -2.51
N LEU A 144 -3.51 22.67 -2.06
CA LEU A 144 -2.76 23.68 -1.30
C LEU A 144 -1.37 23.88 -1.94
N SER A 145 -0.61 24.86 -1.46
CA SER A 145 0.71 25.18 -2.00
C SER A 145 1.81 24.19 -1.59
N SER A 146 1.75 23.66 -0.37
CA SER A 146 2.79 22.76 0.16
C SER A 146 2.38 21.29 0.11
N ARG A 147 1.19 20.98 0.64
CA ARG A 147 0.66 19.61 0.69
C ARG A 147 -0.82 19.63 0.33
N ASN A 148 -1.23 18.90 -0.69
CA ASN A 148 -2.64 18.67 -0.93
C ASN A 148 -3.23 17.81 0.20
N VAL A 149 -4.55 17.90 0.34
CA VAL A 149 -5.31 17.09 1.30
C VAL A 149 -6.35 16.29 0.56
N ILE A 150 -6.20 14.97 0.58
CA ILE A 150 -7.17 14.00 0.12
C ILE A 150 -7.92 13.49 1.35
N ARG A 151 -9.24 13.66 1.40
CA ARG A 151 -10.06 13.16 2.50
C ARG A 151 -10.75 11.87 2.08
N LEU A 152 -10.64 10.85 2.90
CA LEU A 152 -11.31 9.56 2.70
C LEU A 152 -12.63 9.51 3.49
N GLU A 153 -13.57 8.69 3.04
CA GLU A 153 -14.75 8.31 3.81
C GLU A 153 -14.35 7.59 5.11
N ASN A 154 -15.02 7.90 6.21
CA ASN A 154 -14.85 7.25 7.51
C ASN A 154 -16.15 7.37 8.32
N GLU A 155 -16.52 6.29 9.04
CA GLU A 155 -17.74 6.21 9.85
C GLU A 155 -17.58 6.87 11.22
N LYS A 156 -16.37 6.88 11.77
CA LYS A 156 -16.07 7.31 13.14
C LYS A 156 -15.55 8.75 13.22
N PHE A 157 -14.74 9.14 12.26
CA PHE A 157 -14.06 10.43 12.20
C PHE A 157 -14.64 11.27 11.07
N ASP A 158 -14.85 12.56 11.36
CA ASP A 158 -15.34 13.50 10.35
C ASP A 158 -14.35 13.69 9.19
N GLU A 159 -13.04 13.56 9.50
CA GLU A 159 -11.95 13.73 8.56
C GLU A 159 -10.89 12.63 8.70
N PHE A 160 -10.76 11.78 7.66
CA PHE A 160 -9.57 10.94 7.45
C PHE A 160 -8.70 11.59 6.38
N ASN A 161 -7.62 12.24 6.82
CA ASN A 161 -6.81 13.12 5.97
C ASN A 161 -5.54 12.42 5.45
N VAL A 162 -5.33 12.42 4.14
CA VAL A 162 -4.08 11.98 3.51
C VAL A 162 -3.40 13.20 2.90
N PHE A 163 -2.21 13.52 3.39
CA PHE A 163 -1.43 14.67 2.93
C PHE A 163 -0.42 14.23 1.89
N THR A 164 -0.45 14.85 0.72
CA THR A 164 0.33 14.48 -0.47
C THR A 164 1.06 15.69 -1.06
N TYR A 165 2.11 15.47 -1.84
CA TYR A 165 2.79 16.57 -2.54
C TYR A 165 2.03 16.96 -3.83
N PRO A 166 1.81 18.26 -4.11
CA PRO A 166 1.08 18.68 -5.30
C PRO A 166 1.67 18.16 -6.63
N GLU A 167 2.99 18.16 -6.76
CA GLU A 167 3.70 17.64 -7.94
C GLU A 167 3.46 16.13 -8.16
N HIS A 168 3.33 15.36 -7.08
CA HIS A 168 3.04 13.94 -7.18
C HIS A 168 1.60 13.70 -7.64
N ASP A 169 0.65 14.45 -7.08
CA ASP A 169 -0.76 14.37 -7.46
C ASP A 169 -0.98 14.74 -8.93
N GLU A 170 -0.29 15.78 -9.42
CA GLU A 170 -0.36 16.19 -10.83
C GLU A 170 0.10 15.10 -11.79
N ARG A 171 1.24 14.46 -11.53
CA ARG A 171 1.71 13.34 -12.35
C ARG A 171 0.83 12.09 -12.23
N ARG A 172 0.04 11.97 -11.15
CA ARG A 172 -0.93 10.88 -10.92
C ARG A 172 -2.33 11.18 -11.44
N HIS A 173 -2.56 12.40 -11.94
CA HIS A 173 -3.90 12.89 -12.27
C HIS A 173 -4.88 12.77 -11.09
N ILE A 174 -4.39 13.00 -9.86
CA ILE A 174 -5.19 13.07 -8.65
C ILE A 174 -5.62 14.51 -8.44
N ASP A 175 -6.91 14.77 -8.63
CA ASP A 175 -7.51 16.08 -8.43
C ASP A 175 -8.99 15.96 -8.03
N LYS A 176 -9.75 17.04 -8.20
CA LYS A 176 -11.19 17.06 -7.86
C LYS A 176 -12.02 16.03 -8.66
N THR A 177 -11.56 15.63 -9.84
CA THR A 177 -12.21 14.58 -10.66
C THR A 177 -11.99 13.18 -10.09
N SER A 178 -11.07 13.03 -9.13
CA SER A 178 -10.82 11.77 -8.43
C SER A 178 -11.79 11.51 -7.27
N ILE A 179 -12.66 12.46 -6.92
CA ILE A 179 -13.69 12.27 -5.89
C ILE A 179 -14.57 11.07 -6.28
N GLY A 180 -14.83 10.19 -5.31
CA GLY A 180 -15.54 8.91 -5.50
C GLY A 180 -14.65 7.74 -5.91
N LYS A 181 -13.42 7.99 -6.42
CA LYS A 181 -12.46 6.92 -6.70
C LYS A 181 -11.86 6.36 -5.41
N THR A 182 -11.32 5.16 -5.48
CA THR A 182 -10.62 4.53 -4.36
C THR A 182 -9.16 4.96 -4.35
N LEU A 183 -8.69 5.46 -3.21
CA LEU A 183 -7.28 5.67 -2.93
C LEU A 183 -6.74 4.46 -2.16
N ILE A 184 -5.53 4.01 -2.50
CA ILE A 184 -4.75 3.10 -1.65
C ILE A 184 -3.48 3.85 -1.22
N VAL A 185 -3.16 3.78 0.07
CA VAL A 185 -2.03 4.48 0.67
C VAL A 185 -1.36 3.64 1.75
N HIS A 186 -0.04 3.52 1.68
CA HIS A 186 0.78 2.95 2.73
C HIS A 186 1.36 4.06 3.62
N GLY A 187 1.15 3.97 4.92
CA GLY A 187 1.78 4.91 5.85
C GLY A 187 1.32 4.72 7.29
N ALA A 188 1.99 5.44 8.20
CA ALA A 188 1.61 5.46 9.61
C ALA A 188 0.40 6.36 9.83
N LEU A 189 -0.68 5.80 10.39
CA LEU A 189 -1.84 6.60 10.80
C LEU A 189 -1.50 7.37 12.07
N LYS A 190 -1.42 8.69 11.97
CA LYS A 190 -1.10 9.58 13.09
C LYS A 190 -2.35 10.30 13.55
N GLU A 191 -2.40 10.57 14.84
CA GLU A 191 -3.43 11.41 15.46
C GLU A 191 -2.95 12.87 15.48
N HIS A 192 -3.86 13.79 15.18
CA HIS A 192 -3.67 15.21 15.45
C HIS A 192 -4.99 15.84 15.90
N GLY A 193 -5.13 16.09 17.20
CA GLY A 193 -6.46 16.25 17.77
C GLY A 193 -7.24 14.94 17.62
N ASN A 194 -8.51 15.00 17.20
CA ASN A 194 -9.36 13.82 16.97
C ASN A 194 -9.37 13.35 15.51
N GLU A 195 -8.48 13.86 14.65
CA GLU A 195 -8.49 13.57 13.22
C GLU A 195 -7.35 12.62 12.83
N PRO A 196 -7.64 11.44 12.26
CA PRO A 196 -6.63 10.60 11.64
C PRO A 196 -5.99 11.29 10.44
N ARG A 197 -4.66 11.21 10.39
CA ARG A 197 -3.91 11.64 9.21
C ARG A 197 -2.77 10.72 8.83
N ILE A 198 -2.55 10.60 7.52
CA ILE A 198 -1.36 9.96 6.93
C ILE A 198 -0.57 11.05 6.21
N MET A 199 0.72 11.15 6.54
CA MET A 199 1.66 12.03 5.82
C MET A 199 2.41 11.16 4.81
N VAL A 200 2.14 11.38 3.52
CA VAL A 200 2.79 10.64 2.44
C VAL A 200 4.07 11.36 2.06
N GLU A 201 5.21 10.71 2.18
CA GLU A 201 6.52 11.33 1.90
C GLU A 201 7.08 10.93 0.53
N LEU A 202 6.78 9.71 0.08
CA LEU A 202 7.39 9.11 -1.10
C LEU A 202 6.37 8.93 -2.22
N TRP A 203 6.83 9.02 -3.47
CA TRP A 203 6.01 8.78 -4.65
C TRP A 203 5.30 7.43 -4.58
N GLY A 204 6.03 6.36 -4.27
CA GLY A 204 5.53 4.99 -4.30
C GLY A 204 4.48 4.64 -3.25
N GLN A 205 4.24 5.49 -2.24
CA GLN A 205 3.39 5.15 -1.09
C GLN A 205 1.88 5.20 -1.36
N TYR A 206 1.43 5.72 -2.51
CA TYR A 206 0.00 5.89 -2.76
C TYR A 206 -0.34 5.91 -4.24
N GLY A 207 -1.59 5.60 -4.55
CA GLY A 207 -2.13 5.66 -5.89
C GLY A 207 -3.65 5.52 -5.91
N LEU A 208 -4.24 5.92 -7.04
CA LEU A 208 -5.64 5.60 -7.31
C LEU A 208 -5.77 4.14 -7.72
N PHE A 209 -6.79 3.51 -7.19
CA PHE A 209 -7.28 2.23 -7.66
C PHE A 209 -8.48 2.50 -8.57
N ASP A 210 -8.31 2.24 -9.87
CA ASP A 210 -9.43 2.33 -10.82
C ASP A 210 -10.17 1.00 -10.87
N ALA A 211 -11.48 1.10 -10.67
CA ALA A 211 -12.33 -0.01 -10.28
C ALA A 211 -12.97 -0.71 -11.51
N GLU A 212 -12.74 -0.22 -12.73
CA GLU A 212 -13.14 -0.91 -13.97
C GLU A 212 -12.52 -2.33 -14.09
N CYS A 213 -11.57 -2.71 -13.23
CA CYS A 213 -10.96 -4.04 -13.19
C CYS A 213 -11.21 -4.89 -11.93
N GLY A 214 -12.01 -4.49 -10.93
CA GLY A 214 -12.00 -5.27 -9.67
C GLY A 214 -13.01 -4.99 -8.55
N ILE A 215 -14.13 -4.30 -8.79
CA ILE A 215 -15.11 -3.96 -7.73
C ILE A 215 -15.68 -5.22 -7.03
N HIS A 216 -15.76 -6.35 -7.73
CA HIS A 216 -16.19 -7.61 -7.12
C HIS A 216 -15.18 -8.19 -6.12
N SER A 217 -13.89 -7.84 -6.19
CA SER A 217 -12.85 -8.46 -5.38
C SER A 217 -12.70 -7.80 -3.99
N LEU A 218 -12.81 -6.48 -3.89
CA LEU A 218 -12.74 -5.76 -2.60
C LEU A 218 -13.98 -5.99 -1.73
N SER A 219 -15.15 -6.18 -2.33
CA SER A 219 -16.38 -6.54 -1.60
C SER A 219 -16.41 -8.00 -1.15
N GLN A 220 -15.73 -8.90 -1.87
CA GLN A 220 -15.53 -10.31 -1.47
C GLN A 220 -14.43 -10.51 -0.42
N ALA A 221 -13.52 -9.55 -0.26
CA ALA A 221 -12.57 -9.53 0.85
C ALA A 221 -13.23 -9.19 2.21
N ARG A 222 -14.52 -8.82 2.21
CA ARG A 222 -15.33 -8.76 3.44
C ARG A 222 -15.64 -10.20 3.90
N ILE A 223 -14.81 -10.73 4.79
CA ILE A 223 -15.23 -11.75 5.76
C ILE A 223 -15.62 -11.02 7.05
#